data_AF-A0A182SY83-F1
#
_entry.id   AF-A0A182SY83-F1
#
_cell.length_a   1.000
_cell.length_b   1.000
_cell.length_c   1.000
_cell.angle_alpha   90.00
_cell.angle_beta   90.00
_cell.angle_gamma   90.00
#
_symmetry.space_group_name_H-M   'P 1'
#
loop_
_entity.id
_entity.type
_entity.pdbx_description
1 polymer ?
#
loop_
_entity_poly.entity_id
_entity_poly.type
_entity_poly.pdbx_seq_one_letter_code
_entity_poly.pdbx_strand_id
1 'polypeptide(L)'
;MFPNNTYDNMQVSVQGTLQIRGVQKDDDGYYICSALSVAGSTTSRAYLQVLTSQDSNPPPILQIVPANQTLPRGTVATLPCRASGNPTPMIRWMKNATDINLSGGNGRFSIIQGGTLRIDGKHKPLTFAPYLRPRSVPDPSCRANRLSTGTNRAVCAALKGALFLASPGIVG
;
A
#
# COMPACT_ATOMS: atom_id res chain seq x y z
N MET A 1 -22.91 37.93 -17.46
CA MET A 1 -23.60 36.62 -17.54
C MET A 1 -23.54 36.18 -18.99
N PHE A 2 -22.92 35.04 -19.29
CA PHE A 2 -22.73 34.55 -20.67
C PHE A 2 -24.10 34.23 -21.26
N PRO A 3 -24.65 35.05 -22.17
CA PRO A 3 -25.89 34.70 -22.82
C PRO A 3 -25.55 33.61 -23.84
N ASN A 4 -26.23 32.47 -23.77
CA ASN A 4 -26.13 31.37 -24.73
C ASN A 4 -24.92 30.43 -24.57
N ASN A 5 -24.80 29.78 -23.40
CA ASN A 5 -23.88 28.64 -23.27
C ASN A 5 -24.52 27.40 -23.92
N THR A 6 -24.01 27.02 -25.10
CA THR A 6 -24.44 25.83 -25.85
C THR A 6 -23.77 24.54 -25.36
N TYR A 7 -22.91 24.61 -24.34
CA TYR A 7 -22.12 23.49 -23.83
C TYR A 7 -22.60 23.07 -22.44
N ASP A 8 -23.35 21.96 -22.37
CA ASP A 8 -23.95 21.43 -21.14
C ASP A 8 -22.90 21.04 -20.07
N ASN A 9 -21.67 20.76 -20.49
CA ASN A 9 -20.55 20.40 -19.61
C ASN A 9 -19.78 21.61 -19.07
N MET A 10 -20.06 22.84 -19.53
CA MET A 10 -19.32 24.05 -19.16
C MET A 10 -20.13 24.95 -18.24
N GLN A 11 -19.51 25.50 -17.20
CA GLN A 11 -20.15 26.42 -16.24
C GLN A 11 -19.17 27.51 -15.84
N VAL A 12 -19.61 28.77 -15.83
CA VAL A 12 -18.78 29.88 -15.33
C VAL A 12 -19.26 30.31 -13.95
N SER A 13 -18.36 30.29 -12.98
CA SER A 13 -18.64 30.71 -11.61
C SER A 13 -18.87 32.21 -11.51
N VAL A 14 -19.49 32.66 -10.41
CA VAL A 14 -19.64 34.10 -10.10
C VAL A 14 -18.30 34.82 -9.94
N GLN A 15 -17.21 34.08 -9.70
CA GLN A 15 -15.85 34.61 -9.60
C GLN A 15 -15.14 34.67 -10.97
N GLY A 16 -15.80 34.30 -12.07
CA GLY A 16 -15.24 34.31 -13.42
C GLY A 16 -14.41 33.07 -13.77
N THR A 17 -14.53 31.99 -13.02
CA THR A 17 -13.83 30.73 -13.30
C THR A 17 -14.66 29.85 -14.25
N LEU A 18 -14.09 29.48 -15.39
CA LEU A 18 -14.68 28.46 -16.26
C LEU A 18 -14.38 27.06 -15.71
N GLN A 19 -15.43 26.27 -15.49
CA GLN A 19 -15.38 24.87 -15.10
C GLN A 19 -15.92 24.00 -16.24
N ILE A 20 -15.16 22.99 -16.64
CA ILE A 20 -15.56 22.00 -17.65
C ILE A 20 -15.62 20.64 -16.96
N ARG A 21 -16.78 19.97 -17.00
CA ARG A 21 -16.99 18.66 -16.39
C ARG A 21 -16.76 17.57 -17.42
N GLY A 22 -15.97 16.54 -17.07
CA GLY A 22 -15.74 15.41 -17.98
C GLY A 22 -15.08 15.83 -19.29
N VAL A 23 -13.93 16.49 -19.19
CA VAL A 23 -13.16 17.02 -20.33
C VAL A 23 -12.92 15.94 -21.40
N GLN A 24 -13.21 16.27 -22.65
CA GLN A 24 -13.02 15.43 -23.83
C GLN A 24 -11.98 16.05 -24.77
N LYS A 25 -11.49 15.27 -25.74
CA LYS A 25 -10.51 15.76 -26.71
C LYS A 25 -11.03 16.96 -27.51
N ASP A 26 -12.34 17.02 -27.74
CA ASP A 26 -13.01 18.10 -28.47
C ASP A 26 -13.07 19.42 -27.67
N ASP A 27 -12.85 19.39 -26.36
CA ASP A 27 -12.72 20.59 -25.54
C ASP A 27 -11.35 21.29 -25.72
N ASP A 28 -10.41 20.67 -26.44
CA ASP A 28 -9.08 21.23 -26.75
C ASP A 28 -9.19 22.47 -27.66
N GLY A 29 -8.59 23.59 -27.25
CA GLY A 29 -8.65 24.81 -28.03
C GLY A 29 -8.45 26.10 -27.23
N TYR A 30 -8.70 27.24 -27.88
CA TYR A 30 -8.57 28.56 -27.26
C TYR A 30 -9.86 28.99 -26.55
N TYR A 31 -9.70 29.44 -25.30
CA TYR A 31 -10.74 30.04 -24.49
C TYR A 31 -10.42 31.52 -24.25
N ILE A 32 -11.44 32.37 -24.30
CA ILE A 32 -11.30 33.82 -24.14
C ILE A 32 -12.09 34.27 -22.91
N CYS A 33 -11.41 34.94 -21.98
CA CYS A 33 -12.03 35.67 -20.89
C CYS A 33 -12.15 37.14 -21.30
N SER A 34 -13.37 37.67 -21.30
CA SER A 34 -13.64 39.08 -21.58
C SER A 34 -14.23 39.77 -20.36
N ALA A 35 -13.67 40.92 -19.99
CA ALA A 35 -14.15 41.78 -18.92
C ALA A 35 -14.55 43.14 -19.49
N LEU A 36 -15.80 43.53 -19.24
CA LEU A 36 -16.39 44.78 -19.72
C LEU A 36 -16.74 45.67 -18.52
N SER A 37 -16.42 46.95 -18.64
CA SER A 37 -16.83 48.00 -17.71
C SER A 37 -17.34 49.21 -18.49
N VAL A 38 -17.88 50.21 -17.80
CA VAL A 38 -18.30 51.49 -18.43
C VAL A 38 -17.13 52.24 -19.08
N ALA A 39 -15.91 52.00 -18.62
CA ALA A 39 -14.70 52.67 -19.13
C ALA A 39 -14.07 51.94 -20.33
N GLY A 40 -14.52 50.71 -20.64
CA GLY A 40 -13.97 49.92 -21.75
C GLY A 40 -14.00 48.42 -21.50
N SER A 41 -13.34 47.68 -22.39
CA SER A 41 -13.28 46.21 -22.39
C SER A 41 -11.84 45.73 -22.46
N THR A 42 -11.57 44.59 -21.83
CA THR A 42 -10.31 43.85 -21.98
C THR A 42 -10.58 42.37 -22.20
N THR A 43 -9.65 41.68 -22.87
CA THR A 43 -9.73 40.25 -23.17
C THR A 43 -8.40 39.56 -22.92
N SER A 44 -8.45 38.34 -22.41
CA SER A 44 -7.31 37.44 -22.27
C SER A 44 -7.62 36.08 -22.87
N ARG A 45 -6.62 35.44 -23.48
CA ARG A 45 -6.75 34.13 -24.15
C ARG A 45 -5.88 33.08 -23.45
N ALA A 46 -6.40 31.86 -23.34
CA ALA A 46 -5.67 30.68 -22.88
C ALA A 46 -5.94 29.50 -23.81
N TYR A 47 -4.94 28.62 -23.99
CA TYR A 47 -5.11 27.37 -24.74
C TYR A 47 -5.28 26.21 -23.76
N LEU A 48 -6.34 25.44 -23.91
CA LEU A 48 -6.56 24.19 -23.20
C LEU A 48 -6.07 23.04 -24.09
N GLN A 49 -5.02 22.36 -23.65
CA GLN A 49 -4.57 21.12 -24.29
C GLN A 49 -5.15 19.92 -23.54
N VAL A 50 -5.87 19.06 -24.27
CA VAL A 50 -6.42 17.81 -23.73
C VAL A 50 -5.67 16.66 -24.35
N LEU A 51 -4.97 15.88 -23.50
CA LEU A 51 -4.23 14.71 -23.91
C LEU A 51 -5.03 13.43 -23.66
N THR A 52 -4.90 12.46 -24.54
CA THR A 52 -5.53 11.15 -24.49
C THR A 52 -4.49 10.03 -24.53
N SER A 53 -4.92 8.80 -24.28
CA SER A 53 -4.06 7.61 -24.42
C SER A 53 -3.53 7.37 -25.85
N GLN A 54 -4.11 8.01 -26.86
CA GLN A 54 -3.73 7.86 -28.27
C GLN A 54 -2.64 8.84 -28.72
N ASP A 55 -2.32 9.84 -27.89
CA ASP A 55 -1.27 10.80 -28.25
C ASP A 55 0.10 10.12 -28.29
N SER A 56 1.04 10.70 -29.04
CA SER A 56 2.41 10.19 -29.15
C SER A 56 3.16 10.18 -27.82
N ASN A 57 2.79 11.07 -26.90
CA ASN A 57 3.33 11.17 -25.55
C ASN A 57 2.18 11.32 -24.54
N PRO A 58 1.43 10.24 -24.26
CA PRO A 58 0.27 10.31 -23.39
C PRO A 58 0.70 10.43 -21.92
N PRO A 59 -0.11 11.04 -21.05
CA PRO A 59 0.14 11.08 -19.62
C PRO A 59 0.34 9.67 -19.04
N PRO A 60 1.24 9.48 -18.06
CA PRO A 60 1.44 8.18 -17.45
C PRO A 60 0.21 7.78 -16.62
N ILE A 61 -0.16 6.52 -16.70
CA ILE A 61 -1.27 5.92 -15.95
C ILE A 61 -0.69 5.04 -14.86
N LEU A 62 -1.13 5.24 -13.61
CA LEU A 62 -0.82 4.35 -12.51
C LEU A 62 -1.61 3.04 -12.66
N GLN A 63 -0.91 1.95 -12.92
CA GLN A 63 -1.47 0.60 -12.97
C GLN A 63 -1.57 -0.03 -11.58
N ILE A 64 -0.61 0.27 -10.70
CA ILE A 64 -0.59 -0.20 -9.32
C ILE A 64 -0.30 1.00 -8.43
N VAL A 65 -1.19 1.23 -7.46
CA VAL A 65 -1.09 2.31 -6.47
C VAL A 65 -0.78 1.71 -5.11
N PRO A 66 0.12 2.30 -4.31
CA PRO A 66 0.37 1.82 -2.96
C PRO A 66 -0.85 2.00 -2.06
N ALA A 67 -1.00 1.07 -1.12
CA ALA A 67 -2.03 1.12 -0.08
C ALA A 67 -1.41 1.35 1.30
N ASN A 68 -2.23 1.83 2.23
CA ASN A 68 -1.84 1.97 3.63
C ASN A 68 -1.58 0.58 4.24
N GLN A 69 -0.49 0.47 5.01
CA GLN A 69 -0.07 -0.78 5.65
C GLN A 69 0.29 -0.54 7.12
N THR A 70 -0.02 -1.50 7.98
CA THR A 70 0.43 -1.53 9.38
C THR A 70 1.19 -2.83 9.60
N LEU A 71 2.45 -2.73 10.02
CA LEU A 71 3.35 -3.87 10.11
C LEU A 71 4.09 -3.89 11.47
N PRO A 72 4.36 -5.07 12.03
CA PRO A 72 5.17 -5.19 13.24
C PRO A 72 6.60 -4.65 13.06
N ARG A 73 7.20 -4.13 14.14
CA ARG A 73 8.58 -3.63 14.14
C ARG A 73 9.57 -4.72 13.68
N GLY A 74 10.51 -4.32 12.82
CA GLY A 74 11.57 -5.21 12.34
C GLY A 74 11.19 -6.06 11.12
N THR A 75 9.95 -5.99 10.66
CA THR A 75 9.52 -6.59 9.40
C THR A 75 9.91 -5.74 8.20
N VAL A 76 9.80 -6.31 7.00
CA VAL A 76 10.04 -5.63 5.72
C VAL A 76 8.72 -5.08 5.21
N ALA A 77 8.70 -3.81 4.81
CA ALA A 77 7.55 -3.21 4.13
C ALA A 77 7.79 -3.15 2.62
N THR A 78 6.76 -3.45 1.83
CA THR A 78 6.78 -3.34 0.36
C THR A 78 5.60 -2.52 -0.11
N LEU A 79 5.88 -1.40 -0.77
CA LEU A 79 4.89 -0.48 -1.31
C LEU A 79 4.95 -0.55 -2.84
N PRO A 80 4.06 -1.30 -3.50
CA PRO A 80 4.08 -1.44 -4.94
C PRO A 80 3.58 -0.14 -5.59
N CYS A 81 4.28 0.29 -6.64
CA CYS A 81 3.87 1.38 -7.50
C CYS A 81 4.29 1.00 -8.91
N ARG A 82 3.36 1.01 -9.87
CA ARG A 82 3.64 0.74 -11.28
C ARG A 82 2.91 1.76 -12.13
N ALA A 83 3.62 2.36 -13.07
CA ALA A 83 3.07 3.28 -14.04
C ALA A 83 3.36 2.77 -15.47
N SER A 84 2.44 3.05 -16.39
CA SER A 84 2.62 2.84 -17.82
C SER A 84 2.48 4.14 -18.57
N GLY A 85 3.27 4.32 -19.63
CA GLY A 85 3.26 5.50 -20.48
C GLY A 85 4.31 5.34 -21.56
N ASN A 86 4.23 6.15 -22.60
CA ASN A 86 5.25 6.24 -23.63
C ASN A 86 5.72 7.70 -23.74
N PRO A 87 6.96 8.04 -23.35
CA PRO A 87 8.03 7.14 -22.94
C PRO A 87 7.77 6.52 -21.56
N THR A 88 8.46 5.41 -21.29
CA THR A 88 8.32 4.66 -20.02
C THR A 88 8.51 5.60 -18.82
N PRO A 89 7.53 5.71 -17.91
CA PRO A 89 7.60 6.66 -16.80
C PRO A 89 8.63 6.26 -15.76
N MET A 90 9.32 7.24 -15.18
CA MET A 90 10.23 7.06 -14.06
C MET A 90 9.46 7.14 -12.73
N ILE A 91 9.65 6.14 -11.87
CA ILE A 91 8.99 6.07 -10.55
C ILE A 91 9.96 6.61 -9.48
N ARG A 92 9.48 7.53 -8.65
CA ARG A 92 10.21 8.14 -7.54
C ARG A 92 9.39 8.08 -6.26
N TRP A 93 10.07 7.87 -5.14
CA TRP A 93 9.45 7.76 -3.82
C TRP A 93 9.91 8.86 -2.88
N MET A 94 8.96 9.42 -2.14
CA MET A 94 9.18 10.44 -1.14
C MET A 94 8.57 10.01 0.19
N LYS A 95 9.23 10.37 1.29
CA LYS A 95 8.71 10.22 2.65
C LYS A 95 8.55 11.62 3.24
N ASN A 96 7.35 11.96 3.69
CA ASN A 96 7.04 13.29 4.27
C ASN A 96 7.51 14.44 3.36
N ALA A 97 7.16 14.37 2.07
CA ALA A 97 7.58 15.31 1.03
C ALA A 97 9.11 15.46 0.83
N THR A 98 9.92 14.56 1.39
CA THR A 98 11.37 14.53 1.21
C THR A 98 11.77 13.30 0.41
N ASP A 99 12.73 13.45 -0.49
CA ASP A 99 13.26 12.33 -1.26
C ASP A 99 13.88 11.26 -0.39
N ILE A 100 13.62 10.01 -0.78
CA ILE A 100 14.30 8.88 -0.18
C ILE A 100 15.68 8.75 -0.82
N ASN A 101 16.72 8.95 -0.01
CA ASN A 101 18.09 8.69 -0.44
C ASN A 101 18.30 7.17 -0.58
N LEU A 102 18.37 6.70 -1.83
CA LEU A 102 18.62 5.29 -2.16
C LEU A 102 20.11 4.89 -2.02
N SER A 103 21.02 5.86 -2.02
CA SER A 103 22.47 5.67 -1.94
C SER A 103 23.05 5.85 -0.52
N GLY A 104 22.24 6.24 0.45
CA GLY A 104 22.67 6.58 1.80
C GLY A 104 22.97 5.37 2.69
N GLY A 105 24.19 4.83 2.61
CA GLY A 105 25.02 4.10 3.62
C GLY A 105 24.45 2.92 4.42
N ASN A 106 23.14 2.73 4.47
CA ASN A 106 22.44 1.89 5.43
C ASN A 106 21.51 0.87 4.77
N GLY A 107 21.38 0.89 3.43
CA GLY A 107 20.66 -0.08 2.61
C GLY A 107 19.17 -0.26 2.93
N ARG A 108 18.58 0.63 3.73
CA ARG A 108 17.23 0.45 4.27
C ARG A 108 16.14 0.57 3.20
N PHE A 109 16.33 1.47 2.24
CA PHE A 109 15.37 1.75 1.19
C PHE A 109 15.94 1.24 -0.13
N SER A 110 15.16 0.48 -0.87
CA SER A 110 15.52 0.05 -2.21
C SER A 110 14.30 0.12 -3.12
N ILE A 111 14.51 0.49 -4.38
CA ILE A 111 13.50 0.34 -5.41
C ILE A 111 13.78 -1.00 -6.08
N ILE A 112 12.87 -1.96 -5.89
CA ILE A 112 12.94 -3.27 -6.54
C ILE A 112 12.17 -3.22 -7.87
N GLN A 113 12.13 -4.36 -8.56
CA GLN A 113 11.54 -4.48 -9.89
C GLN A 113 10.16 -3.82 -10.01
N GLY A 114 9.97 -3.06 -11.09
CA GLY A 114 8.69 -2.45 -11.43
C GLY A 114 8.30 -1.24 -10.58
N GLY A 115 9.24 -0.62 -9.84
CA GLY A 115 9.01 0.62 -9.11
C GLY A 115 8.56 0.47 -7.65
N THR A 116 8.54 -0.77 -7.14
CA THR A 116 8.12 -1.05 -5.76
C THR A 116 9.18 -0.56 -4.77
N LEU A 117 8.77 0.22 -3.77
CA LEU A 117 9.64 0.61 -2.67
C LEU A 117 9.68 -0.50 -1.62
N ARG A 118 10.88 -1.01 -1.35
CA ARG A 118 11.17 -1.93 -0.27
C ARG A 118 11.84 -1.18 0.88
N ILE A 119 11.37 -1.42 2.10
CA ILE A 119 11.90 -0.85 3.32
C ILE A 119 12.28 -1.98 4.27
N ASP A 120 13.57 -2.17 4.50
CA ASP A 120 14.06 -3.21 5.39
C ASP A 120 14.00 -2.77 6.87
N GLY A 121 13.56 -3.69 7.72
CA GLY A 121 13.55 -3.49 9.16
C GLY A 121 14.97 -3.49 9.73
N LYS A 122 15.32 -2.47 10.53
CA LYS A 122 16.62 -2.43 11.24
C LYS A 122 16.69 -3.36 12.46
N HIS A 123 15.56 -3.92 12.89
CA HIS A 123 15.45 -4.76 14.09
C HIS A 123 15.12 -6.18 13.66
N LYS A 124 15.63 -7.18 14.38
CA LYS A 124 15.19 -8.58 14.20
C LYS A 124 13.67 -8.60 14.42
N PRO A 125 12.88 -9.22 13.53
CA PRO A 125 11.44 -9.30 13.73
C PRO A 125 11.21 -9.91 15.12
N LEU A 126 10.26 -9.33 15.87
CA LEU A 126 9.75 -10.00 17.05
C LEU A 126 9.13 -11.30 16.55
N THR A 127 9.89 -12.40 16.60
CA THR A 127 9.35 -13.74 16.41
C THR A 127 8.23 -13.86 17.42
N PHE A 128 6.99 -13.86 16.96
CA PHE A 128 5.91 -14.55 17.67
C PHE A 128 6.32 -16.02 17.65
N ALA A 129 7.22 -16.40 18.55
CA ALA A 129 7.47 -17.79 18.83
C ALA A 129 6.10 -18.35 19.24
N PRO A 130 5.58 -19.40 18.59
CA PRO A 130 4.44 -20.10 19.15
C PRO A 130 4.89 -20.56 20.53
N TYR A 131 4.34 -19.93 21.56
CA TYR A 131 4.58 -20.27 22.95
C TYR A 131 3.97 -21.66 23.21
N LEU A 132 4.64 -22.72 22.78
CA LEU A 132 4.43 -24.07 23.27
C LEU A 132 5.78 -24.79 23.25
N ARG A 133 6.64 -24.46 24.22
CA ARG A 133 7.54 -25.48 24.77
C ARG A 133 6.76 -26.16 25.89
N PRO A 134 6.39 -27.45 25.80
CA PRO A 134 6.01 -28.18 26.98
C PRO A 134 7.20 -28.13 27.94
N ARG A 135 7.02 -27.55 29.13
CA ARG A 135 7.93 -27.81 30.24
C ARG A 135 7.79 -29.30 30.51
N SER A 136 8.73 -30.11 30.03
CA SER A 136 8.96 -31.44 30.59
C SER A 136 9.44 -31.24 32.02
N VAL A 137 8.50 -31.18 32.95
CA VAL A 137 8.78 -31.24 34.39
C VAL A 137 9.39 -32.63 34.64
N PRO A 138 10.60 -32.74 35.20
CA PRO A 138 11.12 -34.04 35.60
C PRO A 138 10.28 -34.51 36.79
N ASP A 139 9.51 -35.57 36.58
CA ASP A 139 8.72 -36.22 37.62
C ASP A 139 9.66 -36.86 38.67
N PRO A 140 9.59 -36.47 39.96
CA PRO A 140 10.42 -37.03 41.02
C PRO A 140 10.04 -38.47 41.42
N SER A 141 9.03 -39.08 40.78
CA SER A 141 8.61 -40.46 41.08
C SER A 141 9.45 -41.55 40.40
N CYS A 142 10.33 -41.21 39.45
CA CYS A 142 11.28 -42.17 38.86
C CYS A 142 12.44 -42.49 39.82
N ARG A 143 12.16 -43.22 40.91
CA ARG A 143 13.19 -43.92 41.67
C ARG A 143 13.74 -45.06 40.81
N ALA A 144 15.00 -44.94 40.41
CA ALA A 144 15.75 -46.04 39.82
C ALA A 144 15.93 -47.16 40.85
N ASN A 145 15.02 -48.14 40.87
CA ASN A 145 15.27 -49.38 41.56
C ASN A 145 16.23 -50.22 40.72
N ARG A 146 17.42 -50.46 41.29
CA ARG A 146 18.41 -51.40 40.77
C ARG A 146 17.80 -52.80 40.77
N LEU A 147 17.35 -53.28 39.61
CA LEU A 147 17.08 -54.69 39.39
C LEU A 147 18.35 -55.35 38.84
N SER A 148 19.02 -56.06 39.74
CA SER A 148 19.95 -57.13 39.42
C SER A 148 19.17 -58.24 38.71
N THR A 149 19.26 -58.30 37.38
CA THR A 149 19.29 -59.54 36.57
C THR A 149 19.32 -59.13 35.11
N GLY A 150 20.37 -59.56 34.41
CA GLY A 150 20.67 -59.10 33.05
C GLY A 150 19.73 -59.68 32.01
N THR A 151 18.86 -58.85 31.43
CA THR A 151 18.50 -58.92 30.00
C THR A 151 17.82 -57.60 29.59
N ASN A 152 18.34 -56.95 28.55
CA ASN A 152 17.84 -55.67 28.03
C ASN A 152 16.46 -55.82 27.39
N ARG A 153 15.42 -55.17 27.93
CA ARG A 153 14.22 -54.73 27.21
C ARG A 153 13.43 -53.70 28.03
N ALA A 154 13.56 -52.43 27.69
CA ALA A 154 12.72 -51.37 28.23
C ALA A 154 11.35 -51.40 27.55
N VAL A 155 10.28 -51.57 28.35
CA VAL A 155 8.89 -51.38 27.91
C VAL A 155 8.35 -50.18 28.67
N CYS A 156 8.36 -49.01 28.04
CA CYS A 156 7.54 -47.88 28.49
C CYS A 156 6.31 -47.83 27.59
N ALA A 157 5.14 -48.08 28.17
CA ALA A 157 3.86 -48.10 27.49
C ALA A 157 3.42 -46.68 27.10
N ALA A 158 3.07 -46.49 25.82
CA ALA A 158 2.34 -45.31 25.37
C ALA A 158 0.84 -45.60 25.41
N LEU A 159 0.06 -44.85 26.22
CA LEU A 159 -1.40 -44.94 26.23
C LEU A 159 -2.05 -43.60 25.84
N LYS A 160 -2.56 -43.63 24.59
CA LYS A 160 -3.58 -42.87 23.86
C LYS A 160 -4.30 -41.70 24.58
N GLY A 161 -4.28 -40.53 23.93
CA GLY A 161 -5.28 -39.47 24.11
C GLY A 161 -6.41 -39.60 23.08
N ALA A 162 -7.63 -39.85 23.55
CA ALA A 162 -8.86 -39.73 22.77
C ALA A 162 -9.49 -38.35 23.04
N LEU A 163 -9.82 -37.60 21.99
CA LEU A 163 -10.66 -36.41 22.08
C LEU A 163 -12.13 -36.85 22.22
N PHE A 164 -12.79 -36.46 23.31
CA PHE A 164 -14.24 -36.35 23.39
C PHE A 164 -14.60 -34.90 23.73
N LEU A 165 -15.50 -34.32 22.93
CA LEU A 165 -16.17 -33.05 23.19
C LEU A 165 -17.25 -33.27 24.26
N ALA A 166 -17.28 -32.43 25.29
CA ALA A 166 -18.46 -32.20 26.13
C ALA A 166 -18.37 -30.85 26.88
N SER A 167 -19.29 -29.93 26.58
CA SER A 167 -19.92 -29.04 27.59
C SER A 167 -21.02 -29.86 28.33
N PRO A 168 -21.72 -29.42 29.42
CA PRO A 168 -21.78 -28.13 30.15
C PRO A 168 -21.78 -28.25 31.72
N GLY A 169 -21.94 -27.15 32.49
CA GLY A 169 -22.39 -27.14 33.91
C GLY A 169 -21.66 -26.18 34.89
N ILE A 170 -22.13 -24.95 35.17
CA ILE A 170 -22.93 -24.45 36.33
C ILE A 170 -22.21 -24.49 37.72
N VAL A 171 -22.15 -23.33 38.42
CA VAL A 171 -22.71 -22.94 39.75
C VAL A 171 -21.77 -21.92 40.43
N GLY A 172 -22.31 -20.76 40.84
CA GLY A 172 -21.66 -19.77 41.71
C GLY A 172 -22.26 -18.39 41.54
#